data_AF-A0A354BPH3-F1
#
_entry.id   AF-A0A354BPH3-F1
#
_cell.length_a   1.000
_cell.length_b   1.000
_cell.length_c   1.000
_cell.angle_alpha   90.00
_cell.angle_beta   90.00
_cell.angle_gamma   90.00
#
_symmetry.space_group_name_H-M   'P 1'
#
loop_
_entity.id
_entity.type
_entity.pdbx_description
1 polymer ?
#
loop_
_entity_poly.entity_id
_entity_poly.type
_entity_poly.pdbx_seq_one_letter_code
_entity_poly.pdbx_strand_id
1 'polypeptide(L)'
;MIKTIHHMCMRYVCVLSLLVSGAMFGLSAPSTMAMELNFNIVAPTTGSISYNGTGGGLVGTNIEVDNVVGLGTPANANITSTCLSCVLNFTTGSNISAGSGLWQFGPGGTISIIGGVDFSVGSDIAVGSTLLTGTFSSATVSDTGIFEVTFGSFTDGKHADLLSYYGMPNGNYDGSLTILFSATNGAGNSIASTSIFSGSIANAPAAVPVPAGAWLFGSGLLGLYSAIRRKIG
;
A
#
# COMPACT_ATOMS: atom_id res chain seq x y z
N MET A 1 -47.01 8.37 47.83
CA MET A 1 -45.88 9.16 47.32
C MET A 1 -44.86 8.27 46.57
N ILE A 2 -45.32 7.41 45.64
CA ILE A 2 -44.49 6.39 44.94
C ILE A 2 -44.83 6.33 43.43
N LYS A 3 -45.42 7.38 42.84
CA LYS A 3 -45.90 7.35 41.44
C LYS A 3 -45.04 8.14 40.44
N THR A 4 -43.91 8.70 40.88
CA THR A 4 -43.16 9.68 40.07
C THR A 4 -41.81 9.18 39.54
N ILE A 5 -41.33 7.99 39.94
CA ILE A 5 -39.99 7.49 39.54
C ILE A 5 -40.04 6.69 38.22
N HIS A 6 -41.18 6.12 37.83
CA HIS A 6 -41.27 5.31 36.61
C HIS A 6 -41.26 6.09 35.29
N HIS A 7 -41.47 7.41 35.30
CA HIS A 7 -41.55 8.20 34.07
C HIS A 7 -40.22 8.77 33.58
N MET A 8 -39.15 8.74 34.38
CA MET A 8 -37.85 9.31 33.95
C MET A 8 -36.93 8.29 33.26
N CYS A 9 -37.09 6.98 33.47
CA CYS A 9 -36.25 5.97 32.81
C CYS A 9 -36.59 5.77 31.31
N MET A 10 -37.84 6.07 30.92
CA MET A 10 -38.34 5.78 29.55
C MET A 10 -38.03 6.89 28.53
N ARG A 11 -37.67 8.10 28.99
CA ARG A 11 -37.39 9.24 28.10
C ARG A 11 -35.94 9.28 27.61
N TYR A 12 -34.98 8.72 28.37
CA TYR A 12 -33.57 8.67 27.95
C TYR A 12 -33.29 7.55 26.93
N VAL A 13 -34.01 6.43 26.99
CA VAL A 13 -33.84 5.31 26.05
C VAL A 13 -34.36 5.65 24.64
N CYS A 14 -35.39 6.51 24.53
CA CYS A 14 -35.97 6.89 23.24
C CYS A 14 -35.10 7.87 22.43
N VAL A 15 -34.32 8.74 23.09
CA VAL A 15 -33.48 9.74 22.40
C VAL A 15 -32.15 9.12 21.93
N LEU A 16 -31.61 8.13 22.66
CA LEU A 16 -30.39 7.42 22.25
C LEU A 16 -30.61 6.50 21.03
N SER A 17 -31.85 6.12 20.75
CA SER A 17 -32.21 5.22 19.63
C SER A 17 -32.29 5.91 18.27
N LEU A 18 -32.41 7.24 18.23
CA LEU A 18 -32.67 8.00 16.99
C LEU A 18 -31.41 8.56 16.34
N LEU A 19 -30.28 8.62 17.06
CA LEU A 19 -28.99 9.08 16.53
C LEU A 19 -28.17 7.97 15.85
N VAL A 20 -28.52 6.70 16.03
CA VAL A 20 -27.78 5.55 15.45
C VAL A 20 -28.28 5.19 14.03
N SER A 21 -29.48 5.64 13.63
CA SER A 21 -30.09 5.25 12.34
C SER A 21 -29.76 6.17 11.15
N GLY A 22 -29.03 7.27 11.36
CA GLY A 22 -28.77 8.28 10.31
C GLY A 22 -27.54 8.07 9.43
N ALA A 23 -26.65 7.13 9.76
CA ALA A 23 -25.29 7.11 9.20
C ALA A 23 -24.96 5.95 8.24
N MET A 24 -25.94 5.13 7.82
CA MET A 24 -25.65 3.86 7.11
C MET A 24 -26.24 3.73 5.70
N PHE A 25 -26.44 4.84 4.98
CA PHE A 25 -26.80 4.79 3.55
C PHE A 25 -25.60 5.19 2.70
N GLY A 26 -24.77 4.20 2.35
CA GLY A 26 -23.53 4.44 1.61
C GLY A 26 -23.04 3.26 0.76
N LEU A 27 -23.83 2.86 -0.23
CA LEU A 27 -23.38 2.28 -1.51
C LEU A 27 -22.76 0.89 -1.52
N SER A 28 -23.51 0.02 -2.17
CA SER A 28 -23.18 -1.34 -2.47
C SER A 28 -22.73 -1.47 -3.94
N ALA A 29 -21.43 -1.62 -4.21
CA ALA A 29 -20.81 -1.78 -5.52
C ALA A 29 -19.89 -3.01 -5.57
N PRO A 30 -19.86 -3.79 -6.68
CA PRO A 30 -19.17 -5.08 -6.77
C PRO A 30 -17.72 -5.01 -6.29
N SER A 31 -17.29 -6.03 -5.54
CA SER A 31 -15.90 -6.14 -5.11
C SER A 31 -15.03 -6.53 -6.29
N THR A 32 -14.52 -5.55 -7.02
CA THR A 32 -13.43 -5.76 -7.97
C THR A 32 -12.22 -6.23 -7.19
N MET A 33 -11.60 -7.35 -7.59
CA MET A 33 -10.28 -7.68 -7.05
C MET A 33 -9.37 -6.49 -7.35
N ALA A 34 -8.66 -6.03 -6.33
CA ALA A 34 -7.80 -4.91 -6.52
C ALA A 34 -6.60 -5.34 -7.36
N MET A 35 -6.46 -4.69 -8.50
CA MET A 35 -5.40 -4.95 -9.46
C MET A 35 -4.08 -4.37 -8.96
N GLU A 36 -3.04 -5.20 -8.99
CA GLU A 36 -1.72 -4.89 -8.46
C GLU A 36 -0.64 -5.26 -9.49
N LEU A 37 0.32 -4.38 -9.69
CA LEU A 37 1.62 -4.64 -10.29
C LEU A 37 2.63 -4.69 -9.17
N ASN A 38 3.25 -5.85 -9.03
CA ASN A 38 4.27 -6.10 -8.03
C ASN A 38 5.62 -6.29 -8.73
N PHE A 39 6.55 -5.36 -8.50
CA PHE A 39 7.95 -5.51 -8.87
C PHE A 39 8.68 -6.22 -7.74
N ASN A 40 9.24 -7.38 -8.02
CA ASN A 40 9.89 -8.22 -7.02
C ASN A 40 11.41 -8.00 -7.01
N ILE A 41 11.97 -8.02 -5.80
CA ILE A 41 13.40 -8.05 -5.52
C ILE A 41 13.68 -9.37 -4.81
N VAL A 42 14.57 -10.18 -5.38
CA VAL A 42 14.90 -11.53 -4.93
C VAL A 42 16.39 -11.59 -4.58
N ALA A 43 16.73 -12.10 -3.39
CA ALA A 43 18.12 -12.32 -3.04
C ALA A 43 18.79 -13.37 -3.93
N PRO A 44 20.11 -13.22 -4.18
CA PRO A 44 20.93 -12.06 -3.85
C PRO A 44 20.69 -10.92 -4.83
N THR A 45 20.49 -9.70 -4.33
CA THR A 45 20.33 -8.51 -5.18
C THR A 45 21.50 -7.54 -4.97
N THR A 46 21.88 -6.83 -6.03
CA THR A 46 22.90 -5.78 -5.97
C THR A 46 22.30 -4.46 -5.48
N GLY A 47 23.17 -3.46 -5.24
CA GLY A 47 22.75 -2.12 -4.83
C GLY A 47 23.11 -1.77 -3.39
N SER A 48 22.61 -0.63 -2.93
CA SER A 48 22.86 -0.14 -1.58
C SER A 48 21.70 0.65 -1.01
N ILE A 49 21.64 0.68 0.32
CA ILE A 49 20.74 1.53 1.10
C ILE A 49 21.60 2.33 2.09
N SER A 50 21.37 3.64 2.18
CA SER A 50 22.13 4.50 3.09
C SER A 50 21.33 5.68 3.64
N TYR A 51 21.67 6.07 4.87
CA TYR A 51 21.23 7.31 5.53
C TYR A 51 22.39 7.82 6.39
N ASN A 52 22.73 9.10 6.31
CA ASN A 52 23.96 9.63 6.90
C ASN A 52 23.86 10.01 8.39
N GLY A 53 22.67 9.97 9.00
CA GLY A 53 22.45 10.33 10.40
C GLY A 53 22.44 11.84 10.72
N THR A 54 22.64 12.72 9.74
CA THR A 54 22.75 14.18 9.95
C THR A 54 21.59 14.98 9.33
N GLY A 55 20.56 14.30 8.83
CA GLY A 55 19.42 14.88 8.12
C GLY A 55 19.32 14.38 6.68
N GLY A 56 18.36 14.92 5.91
CA GLY A 56 18.07 14.41 4.56
C GLY A 56 17.32 13.08 4.56
N GLY A 57 17.26 12.40 3.41
CA GLY A 57 16.48 11.18 3.23
C GLY A 57 17.32 9.91 3.23
N LEU A 58 16.65 8.78 3.46
CA LEU A 58 17.14 7.44 3.10
C LEU A 58 17.29 7.35 1.59
N VAL A 59 18.43 6.85 1.13
CA VAL A 59 18.79 6.69 -0.28
C VAL A 59 19.00 5.22 -0.60
N GLY A 60 18.25 4.71 -1.57
CA GLY A 60 18.48 3.42 -2.20
C GLY A 60 19.06 3.61 -3.59
N THR A 61 20.15 2.93 -3.93
CA THR A 61 20.86 3.10 -5.20
C THR A 61 21.11 1.76 -5.88
N ASN A 62 20.76 1.68 -7.17
CA ASN A 62 20.99 0.54 -8.04
C ASN A 62 20.53 -0.80 -7.44
N ILE A 63 19.37 -0.81 -6.79
CA ILE A 63 18.79 -2.03 -6.22
C ILE A 63 18.17 -2.82 -7.35
N GLU A 64 18.65 -4.03 -7.60
CA GLU A 64 18.19 -4.82 -8.76
C GLU A 64 16.76 -5.33 -8.55
N VAL A 65 15.96 -5.24 -9.62
CA VAL A 65 14.57 -5.68 -9.69
C VAL A 65 14.48 -6.82 -10.69
N ASP A 66 14.02 -7.99 -10.25
CA ASP A 66 14.12 -9.24 -11.01
C ASP A 66 12.96 -9.45 -11.98
N ASN A 67 11.75 -9.07 -11.57
CA ASN A 67 10.55 -9.30 -12.35
C ASN A 67 9.39 -8.40 -11.93
N VAL A 68 8.38 -8.36 -12.78
CA VAL A 68 7.09 -7.73 -12.52
C VAL A 68 5.98 -8.77 -12.68
N VAL A 69 4.98 -8.74 -11.80
CA VAL A 69 3.82 -9.62 -11.82
C VAL A 69 2.55 -8.79 -11.73
N GLY A 70 1.58 -9.06 -12.60
CA GLY A 70 0.22 -8.52 -12.49
C GLY A 70 -0.66 -9.43 -11.65
N LEU A 71 -1.07 -9.01 -10.46
CA LEU A 71 -1.99 -9.74 -9.58
C LEU A 71 -3.39 -9.14 -9.69
N GLY A 72 -4.38 -9.98 -9.99
CA GLY A 72 -5.77 -9.52 -10.17
C GLY A 72 -5.98 -8.56 -11.35
N THR A 73 -5.01 -8.44 -12.25
CA THR A 73 -5.06 -7.54 -13.40
C THR A 73 -6.02 -8.05 -14.49
N PRO A 74 -6.70 -7.17 -15.27
CA PRO A 74 -7.65 -7.61 -16.29
C PRO A 74 -7.03 -8.45 -17.42
N ALA A 75 -5.77 -8.17 -17.77
CA ALA A 75 -5.00 -8.97 -18.70
C ALA A 75 -3.75 -9.54 -18.02
N ASN A 76 -3.33 -10.72 -18.47
CA ASN A 76 -2.10 -11.39 -18.03
C ASN A 76 -1.99 -11.52 -16.49
N ALA A 77 -3.11 -11.80 -15.82
CA ALA A 77 -3.14 -12.02 -14.38
C ALA A 77 -2.28 -13.23 -13.97
N ASN A 78 -1.49 -13.06 -12.93
CA ASN A 78 -0.50 -14.00 -12.39
C ASN A 78 0.60 -14.38 -13.39
N ILE A 79 0.78 -13.59 -14.46
CA ILE A 79 1.88 -13.77 -15.39
C ILE A 79 3.07 -12.91 -14.93
N THR A 80 4.19 -13.59 -14.71
CA THR A 80 5.48 -12.96 -14.40
C THR A 80 6.18 -12.56 -15.69
N SER A 81 6.62 -11.32 -15.77
CA SER A 81 7.46 -10.80 -16.85
C SER A 81 8.84 -10.46 -16.31
N THR A 82 9.87 -10.89 -17.04
CA THR A 82 11.26 -10.75 -16.61
C THR A 82 11.69 -9.29 -16.73
N CYS A 83 12.30 -8.75 -15.69
CA CYS A 83 12.91 -7.45 -15.74
C CYS A 83 14.34 -7.55 -16.30
N LEU A 84 14.65 -6.77 -17.33
CA LEU A 84 15.93 -6.75 -18.02
C LEU A 84 16.76 -5.56 -17.56
N SER A 85 17.81 -5.81 -16.78
CA SER A 85 18.68 -4.77 -16.21
C SER A 85 17.90 -3.67 -15.46
N CYS A 86 16.85 -4.07 -14.74
CA CYS A 86 16.05 -3.15 -13.97
C CYS A 86 16.73 -2.77 -12.66
N VAL A 87 16.82 -1.47 -12.42
CA VAL A 87 17.36 -0.91 -11.19
C VAL A 87 16.36 0.04 -10.56
N LEU A 88 16.07 -0.21 -9.29
CA LEU A 88 15.38 0.68 -8.39
C LEU A 88 16.38 1.69 -7.81
N ASN A 89 16.01 2.96 -7.91
CA ASN A 89 16.66 4.07 -7.23
C ASN A 89 15.62 4.87 -6.47
N PHE A 90 15.95 5.29 -5.25
CA PHE A 90 15.07 6.13 -4.48
C PHE A 90 15.82 7.06 -3.53
N THR A 91 15.18 8.18 -3.20
CA THR A 91 15.54 9.07 -2.11
C THR A 91 14.26 9.47 -1.43
N THR A 92 14.12 9.20 -0.13
CA THR A 92 12.93 9.59 0.64
C THR A 92 12.94 11.09 0.97
N GLY A 93 11.88 11.58 1.61
CA GLY A 93 11.87 12.92 2.20
C GLY A 93 12.85 13.05 3.38
N SER A 94 12.89 14.23 4.00
CA SER A 94 13.79 14.47 5.13
C SER A 94 13.44 13.61 6.35
N ASN A 95 14.45 13.15 7.07
CA ASN A 95 14.31 12.45 8.34
C ASN A 95 13.56 13.33 9.35
N ILE A 96 12.47 12.79 9.90
CA ILE A 96 11.65 13.37 10.96
C ILE A 96 12.21 12.94 12.32
N SER A 97 12.53 11.66 12.47
CA SER A 97 13.05 11.09 13.72
C SER A 97 13.92 9.88 13.43
N ALA A 98 15.02 9.73 14.17
CA ALA A 98 15.89 8.56 14.10
C ALA A 98 16.33 8.18 15.52
N GLY A 99 16.15 6.91 15.90
CA GLY A 99 16.59 6.38 17.19
C GLY A 99 15.79 5.15 17.63
N SER A 100 16.31 4.42 18.62
CA SER A 100 15.64 3.25 19.20
C SER A 100 15.25 2.17 18.16
N GLY A 101 16.04 2.02 17.09
CA GLY A 101 15.75 1.08 16.00
C GLY A 101 14.63 1.52 15.06
N LEU A 102 14.22 2.79 15.09
CA LEU A 102 13.20 3.34 14.21
C LEU A 102 13.70 4.62 13.53
N TRP A 103 13.49 4.71 12.23
CA TRP A 103 13.71 5.91 11.44
C TRP A 103 12.43 6.27 10.72
N GLN A 104 12.04 7.53 10.75
CA GLN A 104 10.86 8.03 10.06
C GLN A 104 11.27 9.17 9.14
N PHE A 105 10.83 9.10 7.90
CA PHE A 105 11.09 10.06 6.84
C PHE A 105 9.77 10.67 6.36
N GLY A 106 9.79 11.98 6.17
CA GLY A 106 8.62 12.74 5.73
C GLY A 106 8.32 12.59 4.24
N PRO A 107 7.30 13.32 3.75
CA PRO A 107 6.99 13.38 2.32
C PRO A 107 8.11 14.04 1.52
N GLY A 108 8.09 13.82 0.20
CA GLY A 108 9.04 14.35 -0.76
C GLY A 108 9.97 13.27 -1.32
N GLY A 109 11.07 13.70 -1.93
CA GLY A 109 12.01 12.78 -2.57
C GLY A 109 11.47 12.13 -3.85
N THR A 110 12.11 11.06 -4.30
CA THR A 110 11.84 10.41 -5.60
C THR A 110 11.99 8.91 -5.50
N ILE A 111 11.21 8.16 -6.28
CA ILE A 111 11.40 6.72 -6.53
C ILE A 111 11.35 6.48 -8.04
N SER A 112 12.20 5.61 -8.55
CA SER A 112 12.21 5.24 -9.96
C SER A 112 12.71 3.82 -10.20
N ILE A 113 12.12 3.13 -11.17
CA ILE A 113 12.66 1.89 -11.73
C ILE A 113 13.01 2.16 -13.20
N ILE A 114 14.26 1.92 -13.58
CA ILE A 114 14.76 2.06 -14.95
C ILE A 114 15.28 0.70 -15.41
N GLY A 115 14.89 0.26 -16.61
CA GLY A 115 15.29 -1.01 -17.20
C GLY A 115 14.45 -1.38 -18.42
N GLY A 116 14.32 -2.67 -18.71
CA GLY A 116 13.44 -3.22 -19.74
C GLY A 116 12.56 -4.33 -19.19
N VAL A 117 11.57 -4.77 -19.97
CA VAL A 117 10.69 -5.90 -19.59
C VAL A 117 10.51 -6.82 -20.79
N ASP A 118 10.80 -8.10 -20.58
CA ASP A 118 10.53 -9.18 -21.52
C ASP A 118 9.16 -9.77 -21.22
N PHE A 119 8.23 -9.58 -22.17
CA PHE A 119 6.87 -10.08 -22.04
C PHE A 119 6.73 -11.45 -22.70
N SER A 120 5.95 -12.35 -22.07
CA SER A 120 5.68 -13.66 -22.68
C SER A 120 4.96 -13.58 -24.04
N VAL A 121 4.23 -12.47 -24.27
CA VAL A 121 3.53 -12.16 -25.52
C VAL A 121 3.56 -10.64 -25.75
N GLY A 122 3.62 -10.20 -27.01
CA GLY A 122 3.59 -8.78 -27.37
C GLY A 122 4.97 -8.19 -27.64
N SER A 123 5.09 -6.87 -27.49
CA SER A 123 6.34 -6.13 -27.72
C SER A 123 7.00 -5.76 -26.40
N ASP A 124 8.26 -6.15 -26.25
CA ASP A 124 9.06 -5.88 -25.06
C ASP A 124 9.28 -4.39 -24.83
N ILE A 125 9.51 -4.04 -23.57
CA ILE A 125 9.99 -2.71 -23.19
C ILE A 125 11.52 -2.70 -23.27
N ALA A 126 12.07 -1.81 -24.09
CA ALA A 126 13.51 -1.70 -24.29
C ALA A 126 14.27 -1.36 -22.99
N VAL A 127 15.47 -1.92 -22.83
CA VAL A 127 16.37 -1.62 -21.69
C VAL A 127 16.69 -0.12 -21.64
N GLY A 128 16.69 0.43 -20.42
CA GLY A 128 16.91 1.86 -20.16
C GLY A 128 15.63 2.70 -20.14
N SER A 129 14.46 2.08 -20.33
CA SER A 129 13.16 2.73 -20.21
C SER A 129 12.81 3.00 -18.74
N THR A 130 12.05 4.06 -18.48
CA THR A 130 11.51 4.33 -17.14
C THR A 130 10.24 3.51 -16.93
N LEU A 131 10.32 2.48 -16.09
CA LEU A 131 9.19 1.59 -15.80
C LEU A 131 8.24 2.16 -14.75
N LEU A 132 8.79 2.93 -13.81
CA LEU A 132 8.10 3.54 -12.68
C LEU A 132 8.79 4.85 -12.31
N THR A 133 8.02 5.91 -12.05
CA THR A 133 8.55 7.14 -11.43
C THR A 133 7.53 7.77 -10.49
N GLY A 134 7.95 8.19 -9.30
CA GLY A 134 7.06 8.71 -8.26
C GLY A 134 7.72 9.54 -7.17
N THR A 135 6.93 9.90 -6.16
CA THR A 135 7.32 10.73 -5.01
C THR A 135 6.79 10.13 -3.71
N PHE A 136 7.60 10.08 -2.64
CA PHE A 136 7.16 9.53 -1.36
C PHE A 136 6.18 10.45 -0.64
N SER A 137 5.17 9.84 -0.02
CA SER A 137 4.33 10.46 0.99
C SER A 137 4.89 10.23 2.40
N SER A 138 5.54 9.09 2.64
CA SER A 138 6.26 8.77 3.88
C SER A 138 7.16 7.56 3.70
N ALA A 139 8.17 7.41 4.55
CA ALA A 139 8.89 6.16 4.70
C ALA A 139 9.33 5.93 6.14
N THR A 140 9.53 4.66 6.50
CA THR A 140 9.98 4.22 7.82
C THR A 140 10.99 3.10 7.64
N VAL A 141 12.04 3.08 8.46
CA VAL A 141 12.90 1.91 8.63
C VAL A 141 12.71 1.39 10.05
N SER A 142 12.51 0.09 10.18
CA SER A 142 12.43 -0.60 11.47
C SER A 142 13.57 -1.61 11.57
N ASP A 143 14.38 -1.48 12.61
CA ASP A 143 15.37 -2.47 13.04
C ASP A 143 14.68 -3.55 13.88
N THR A 144 14.92 -4.81 13.53
CA THR A 144 14.38 -5.99 14.22
C THR A 144 15.40 -6.64 15.16
N GLY A 145 16.61 -6.08 15.25
CA GLY A 145 17.77 -6.58 15.97
C GLY A 145 18.68 -7.50 15.14
N ILE A 146 18.21 -7.97 13.98
CA ILE A 146 18.97 -8.86 13.07
C ILE A 146 19.01 -8.29 11.65
N PHE A 147 17.90 -7.67 11.24
CA PHE A 147 17.72 -7.06 9.93
C PHE A 147 16.87 -5.81 10.04
N GLU A 148 16.96 -4.96 9.04
CA GLU A 148 16.15 -3.78 8.88
C GLU A 148 15.09 -3.99 7.80
N VAL A 149 13.91 -3.44 8.03
CA VAL A 149 12.81 -3.42 7.07
C VAL A 149 12.45 -1.98 6.76
N THR A 150 12.55 -1.61 5.49
CA THR A 150 12.04 -0.33 4.97
C THR A 150 10.60 -0.51 4.56
N PHE A 151 9.71 0.37 5.01
CA PHE A 151 8.36 0.57 4.51
C PHE A 151 8.25 1.96 3.91
N GLY A 152 7.79 2.07 2.67
CA GLY A 152 7.55 3.34 2.00
C GLY A 152 6.15 3.41 1.44
N SER A 153 5.59 4.62 1.39
CA SER A 153 4.38 4.93 0.65
C SER A 153 4.68 6.06 -0.33
N PHE A 154 4.18 5.96 -1.55
CA PHE A 154 4.43 6.92 -2.62
C PHE A 154 3.26 6.96 -3.59
N THR A 155 3.24 7.98 -4.44
CA THR A 155 2.40 8.00 -5.64
C THR A 155 3.31 7.97 -6.85
N ASP A 156 2.99 7.16 -7.85
CA ASP A 156 3.80 6.99 -9.06
C ASP A 156 2.98 6.94 -10.36
N GLY A 157 3.69 7.10 -11.47
CA GLY A 157 3.24 6.70 -12.80
C GLY A 157 4.04 5.49 -13.28
N LYS A 158 3.40 4.65 -14.10
CA LYS A 158 4.00 3.46 -14.71
C LYS A 158 4.18 3.66 -16.22
N HIS A 159 5.06 2.87 -16.82
CA HIS A 159 5.22 2.82 -18.27
C HIS A 159 3.91 2.40 -18.97
N ALA A 160 3.53 3.10 -20.04
CA ALA A 160 2.26 2.86 -20.73
C ALA A 160 2.13 1.44 -21.29
N ASP A 161 3.20 0.88 -21.85
CA ASP A 161 3.20 -0.50 -22.38
C ASP A 161 3.06 -1.54 -21.28
N LEU A 162 3.58 -1.26 -20.07
CA LEU A 162 3.41 -2.14 -18.91
C LEU A 162 1.94 -2.15 -18.48
N LEU A 163 1.32 -0.97 -18.39
CA LEU A 163 -0.11 -0.86 -18.07
C LEU A 163 -0.97 -1.52 -19.15
N SER A 164 -0.66 -1.31 -20.43
CA SER A 164 -1.35 -1.92 -21.56
C SER A 164 -1.26 -3.45 -21.52
N TYR A 165 -0.07 -4.01 -21.28
CA TYR A 165 0.15 -5.45 -21.19
C TYR A 165 -0.68 -6.10 -20.08
N TYR A 166 -0.78 -5.46 -18.91
CA TYR A 166 -1.59 -5.97 -17.80
C TYR A 166 -3.07 -5.50 -17.84
N GLY A 167 -3.48 -4.76 -18.86
CA GLY A 167 -4.87 -4.28 -18.99
C GLY A 167 -5.27 -3.26 -17.91
N MET A 168 -4.31 -2.45 -17.46
CA MET A 168 -4.49 -1.44 -16.43
C MET A 168 -4.72 -0.05 -17.03
N PRO A 169 -5.53 0.82 -16.40
CA PRO A 169 -5.78 2.16 -16.91
C PRO A 169 -4.53 3.04 -16.80
N ASN A 170 -4.40 4.02 -17.69
CA ASN A 170 -3.38 5.05 -17.53
C ASN A 170 -3.76 5.99 -16.38
N GLY A 171 -2.81 6.30 -15.51
CA GLY A 171 -3.04 7.17 -14.36
C GLY A 171 -1.92 7.10 -13.34
N ASN A 172 -2.12 7.82 -12.24
CA ASN A 172 -1.25 7.72 -11.08
C ASN A 172 -1.75 6.60 -10.16
N TYR A 173 -0.80 5.93 -9.52
CA TYR A 173 -1.04 4.86 -8.58
C TYR A 173 -0.47 5.23 -7.23
N ASP A 174 -1.22 4.99 -6.17
CA ASP A 174 -0.61 4.89 -4.85
C ASP A 174 0.17 3.58 -4.80
N GLY A 175 1.32 3.58 -4.15
CA GLY A 175 2.15 2.40 -4.02
C GLY A 175 2.89 2.30 -2.71
N SER A 176 3.41 1.10 -2.47
CA SER A 176 4.14 0.73 -1.30
C SER A 176 5.50 0.14 -1.68
N LEU A 177 6.50 0.46 -0.87
CA LEU A 177 7.84 -0.11 -0.94
C LEU A 177 8.02 -0.96 0.31
N THR A 178 8.47 -2.21 0.15
CA THR A 178 8.99 -3.00 1.27
C THR A 178 10.34 -3.55 0.88
N ILE A 179 11.39 -3.31 1.69
CA ILE A 179 12.72 -3.90 1.46
C ILE A 179 13.27 -4.43 2.78
N LEU A 180 13.74 -5.67 2.75
CA LEU A 180 14.47 -6.35 3.82
C LEU A 180 15.97 -6.32 3.52
N PHE A 181 16.77 -5.85 4.47
CA PHE A 181 18.23 -5.71 4.31
C PHE A 181 18.95 -5.87 5.66
N SER A 182 20.26 -6.04 5.64
CA SER A 182 21.11 -5.98 6.84
C SER A 182 22.04 -4.78 6.74
N ALA A 183 21.99 -3.91 7.73
CA ALA A 183 22.79 -2.71 7.80
C ALA A 183 23.74 -2.71 9.00
N THR A 184 24.77 -1.88 8.89
CA THR A 184 25.55 -1.44 10.04
C THR A 184 25.03 -0.08 10.47
N ASN A 185 24.46 -0.01 11.67
CA ASN A 185 24.00 1.24 12.25
C ASN A 185 25.18 1.97 12.92
N GLY A 186 25.48 3.17 12.43
CA GLY A 186 26.64 3.96 12.84
C GLY A 186 26.29 5.14 13.74
N ALA A 187 27.28 6.02 13.97
CA ALA A 187 27.09 7.23 14.76
C ALA A 187 25.96 8.11 14.19
N GLY A 188 25.16 8.72 15.08
CA GLY A 188 24.02 9.54 14.66
C GLY A 188 22.85 8.74 14.08
N ASN A 189 22.77 7.44 14.35
CA ASN A 189 21.79 6.53 13.75
C ASN A 189 21.90 6.50 12.22
N SER A 190 23.13 6.55 11.68
CA SER A 190 23.35 6.37 10.24
C SER A 190 23.07 4.93 9.84
N ILE A 191 22.57 4.71 8.63
CA ILE A 191 22.34 3.38 8.03
C ILE A 191 23.29 3.24 6.84
N ALA A 192 23.94 2.09 6.73
CA ALA A 192 24.66 1.70 5.51
C ALA A 192 24.52 0.19 5.28
N SER A 193 24.07 -0.19 4.08
CA SER A 193 23.90 -1.58 3.67
C SER A 193 24.21 -1.77 2.19
N THR A 194 24.87 -2.88 1.88
CA THR A 194 24.99 -3.46 0.53
C THR A 194 24.44 -4.89 0.50
N SER A 195 23.72 -5.29 1.54
CA SER A 195 23.20 -6.64 1.73
C SER A 195 21.68 -6.57 1.80
N ILE A 196 21.07 -6.62 0.62
CA ILE A 196 19.63 -6.56 0.43
C ILE A 196 19.14 -7.99 0.17
N PHE A 197 18.10 -8.42 0.90
CA PHE A 197 17.63 -9.81 0.88
C PHE A 197 16.36 -10.01 0.08
N SER A 198 15.42 -9.09 0.18
CA SER A 198 14.17 -9.17 -0.58
C SER A 198 13.45 -7.84 -0.55
N GLY A 199 12.48 -7.71 -1.44
CA GLY A 199 11.60 -6.56 -1.42
C GLY A 199 10.51 -6.66 -2.48
N SER A 200 9.57 -5.73 -2.36
CA SER A 200 8.50 -5.56 -3.32
C SER A 200 8.17 -4.09 -3.47
N ILE A 201 7.77 -3.74 -4.69
CA ILE A 201 7.19 -2.45 -5.03
C ILE A 201 5.83 -2.76 -5.65
N ALA A 202 4.78 -2.54 -4.88
CA ALA A 202 3.41 -2.83 -5.30
C ALA A 202 2.63 -1.53 -5.38
N ASN A 203 1.71 -1.39 -6.35
CA ASN A 203 0.68 -0.37 -6.16
C ASN A 203 -0.27 -0.82 -5.05
N ALA A 204 -0.77 0.13 -4.29
CA ALA A 204 -1.85 -0.10 -3.37
C ALA A 204 -3.05 -0.65 -4.15
N PRO A 205 -3.72 -1.67 -3.61
CA PRO A 205 -4.96 -2.15 -4.19
C PRO A 205 -5.92 -0.96 -4.35
N ALA A 206 -6.44 -0.75 -5.56
CA ALA A 206 -7.48 0.26 -5.78
C ALA A 206 -8.61 0.01 -4.77
N ALA A 207 -9.02 1.05 -4.05
CA ALA A 207 -10.03 0.93 -3.01
C ALA A 207 -11.27 0.26 -3.60
N VAL A 208 -11.53 -0.96 -3.13
CA VAL A 208 -12.62 -1.77 -3.65
C VAL A 208 -13.92 -1.23 -3.09
N PRO A 209 -14.86 -0.76 -3.94
CA PRO A 209 -16.17 -0.38 -3.46
C PRO A 209 -16.85 -1.57 -2.78
N VAL A 210 -17.48 -1.36 -1.62
CA VAL A 210 -18.10 -2.44 -0.83
C VAL A 210 -19.33 -2.99 -1.56
N PRO A 211 -19.50 -4.32 -1.78
CA PRO A 211 -20.60 -4.94 -2.55
C PRO A 211 -22.03 -4.51 -2.26
N ALA A 212 -22.80 -4.33 -3.36
CA ALA A 212 -24.13 -4.93 -3.58
C ALA A 212 -24.87 -5.41 -2.33
N GLY A 213 -24.57 -6.68 -2.08
CA GLY A 213 -25.22 -7.49 -1.09
C GLY A 213 -24.80 -7.20 0.34
N ALA A 214 -23.64 -6.60 0.61
CA ALA A 214 -23.24 -6.32 1.99
C ALA A 214 -24.22 -5.33 2.63
N TRP A 215 -24.60 -4.31 1.87
CA TRP A 215 -25.63 -3.36 2.28
C TRP A 215 -27.03 -3.98 2.27
N LEU A 216 -27.37 -4.80 1.26
CA LEU A 216 -28.68 -5.45 1.19
C LEU A 216 -28.90 -6.41 2.37
N PHE A 217 -27.89 -7.21 2.71
CA PHE A 217 -27.86 -8.12 3.85
C PHE A 217 -27.96 -7.35 5.17
N GLY A 218 -27.16 -6.29 5.34
CA GLY A 218 -27.26 -5.41 6.50
C GLY A 218 -28.65 -4.80 6.66
N SER A 219 -29.25 -4.32 5.57
CA SER A 219 -30.60 -3.75 5.58
C SER A 219 -31.69 -4.80 5.83
N GLY A 220 -31.55 -6.02 5.31
CA GLY A 220 -32.48 -7.13 5.52
C GLY A 220 -32.52 -7.58 6.99
N LEU A 221 -31.35 -7.68 7.63
CA LEU A 221 -31.24 -7.98 9.07
C LEU A 221 -31.93 -6.92 9.94
N LEU A 222 -31.72 -5.64 9.63
CA LEU A 222 -32.40 -4.53 10.32
C LEU A 222 -33.92 -4.57 10.12
N GLY A 223 -34.38 -4.95 8.92
CA GLY A 223 -35.80 -5.17 8.61
C GLY A 223 -36.41 -6.32 9.44
N LEU A 224 -35.71 -7.47 9.50
CA LEU A 224 -36.12 -8.63 10.28
C LEU A 224 -36.19 -8.33 11.78
N TYR A 225 -35.19 -7.64 12.34
CA TYR A 225 -35.19 -7.20 13.73
C TYR A 225 -36.40 -6.32 14.05
N SER A 226 -36.71 -5.37 13.16
CA SER A 226 -37.87 -4.47 13.29
C SER A 226 -39.20 -5.23 13.24
N ALA A 227 -39.31 -6.26 12.39
CA ALA A 227 -40.49 -7.10 12.29
C ALA A 227 -40.70 -7.98 13.55
N ILE A 228 -39.62 -8.55 14.10
CA ILE A 228 -39.67 -9.35 15.33
C ILE A 228 -40.14 -8.49 16.51
N ARG A 229 -39.64 -7.25 16.64
CA ARG A 229 -40.02 -6.35 17.72
C ARG A 229 -41.52 -6.02 17.73
N ARG A 230 -42.15 -5.88 16.57
CA ARG A 230 -43.60 -5.65 16.45
C ARG A 230 -44.47 -6.83 16.85
N LYS A 231 -43.91 -8.05 16.88
CA LYS A 231 -44.68 -9.26 17.19
C LYS A 231 -44.67 -9.62 18.67
N ILE A 232 -43.70 -9.10 19.43
CA ILE A 232 -43.49 -9.42 20.86
C ILE A 232 -44.07 -8.35 21.80
N GLY A 233 -44.30 -7.12 21.31
CA GLY A 233 -45.01 -6.06 22.04
C GLY A 233 -46.44 -5.93 21.56
#